data_AF-A0A1H7CKN6-F1
#
_entry.id   AF-A0A1H7CKN6-F1
#
_cell.length_a   1.000
_cell.length_b   1.000
_cell.length_c   1.000
_cell.angle_alpha   90.00
_cell.angle_beta   90.00
_cell.angle_gamma   90.00
#
_symmetry.space_group_name_H-M   'P 1'
#
loop_
_entity.id
_entity.type
_entity.pdbx_description
1 polymer ?
#
loop_
_entity_poly.entity_id
_entity_poly.type
_entity_poly.pdbx_seq_one_letter_code
_entity_poly.pdbx_strand_id
1 'polypeptide(L)'
;MENKHIYLPSTEAGESLKLTHEQEHLCKVVYKKTDDPKIYRFHDLWNPINDYNEEYIIVPVRSVFGDTEKYVVGSIFANIIGSNLDPNPSSSWLKLLTNNGIACTECVTDGKFYDPSNDTKYDKNKSGAKCECSTGSLNMVGGHVLLGQKIATQVGSGGTVNLIPICKHHNSYVCGNGTGNGTGFYMKTKSDGNCILLKNYLQCD
;
A
#
# COMPACT_ATOMS: atom_id res chain seq x y z
N MET A 1 17.02 -0.22 27.63
CA MET A 1 16.56 -1.55 27.16
C MET A 1 17.09 -1.74 25.75
N GLU A 2 17.45 -2.97 25.36
CA GLU A 2 17.96 -3.22 24.00
C GLU A 2 16.79 -3.42 23.04
N ASN A 3 16.80 -2.68 21.94
CA ASN A 3 15.83 -2.80 20.85
C ASN A 3 15.89 -4.22 20.24
N LYS A 4 14.74 -4.87 20.07
CA LYS A 4 14.69 -6.24 19.51
C LYS A 4 14.81 -6.24 17.99
N HIS A 5 16.00 -6.52 17.49
CA HIS A 5 16.25 -6.77 16.07
C HIS A 5 15.93 -8.22 15.70
N ILE A 6 15.14 -8.43 14.65
CA ILE A 6 14.84 -9.74 14.09
C ILE A 6 15.44 -9.81 12.68
N TYR A 7 16.22 -10.86 12.46
CA TYR A 7 16.76 -11.17 11.15
C TYR A 7 15.75 -12.02 10.38
N LEU A 8 15.19 -11.45 9.32
CA LEU A 8 14.44 -12.20 8.33
C LEU A 8 15.32 -12.38 7.09
N PRO A 9 15.18 -13.50 6.35
CA PRO A 9 15.90 -13.67 5.11
C PRO A 9 15.52 -12.57 4.12
N SER A 10 16.51 -12.10 3.37
CA SER A 10 16.27 -11.11 2.31
C SER A 10 15.46 -11.73 1.18
N THR A 11 14.65 -10.91 0.51
CA THR A 11 14.11 -11.27 -0.82
C THR A 11 15.24 -11.16 -1.84
N GLU A 12 15.19 -11.91 -2.95
CA GLU A 12 16.18 -11.82 -4.03
C GLU A 12 16.34 -10.38 -4.56
N ALA A 13 15.24 -9.64 -4.65
CA ALA A 13 15.25 -8.25 -5.07
C ALA A 13 15.80 -7.30 -3.99
N GLY A 14 15.46 -7.54 -2.72
CA GLY A 14 16.13 -6.89 -1.60
C GLY A 14 17.63 -7.14 -1.63
N GLU A 15 18.05 -8.35 -2.03
CA GLU A 15 19.45 -8.66 -2.17
C GLU A 15 20.16 -7.81 -3.23
N SER A 16 19.47 -7.55 -4.34
CA SER A 16 19.95 -6.77 -5.47
C SER A 16 20.09 -5.26 -5.22
N LEU A 17 19.54 -4.74 -4.11
CA LEU A 17 19.64 -3.32 -3.75
C LEU A 17 21.09 -2.86 -3.48
N LYS A 18 22.04 -3.78 -3.28
CA LYS A 18 23.47 -3.50 -3.01
C LYS A 18 23.67 -2.38 -1.96
N LEU A 19 22.88 -2.43 -0.89
CA LEU A 19 22.97 -1.46 0.20
C LEU A 19 24.38 -1.48 0.81
N THR A 20 24.91 -0.30 1.12
CA THR A 20 26.14 -0.20 1.92
C THR A 20 25.90 -0.72 3.33
N HIS A 21 26.95 -1.08 4.06
CA HIS A 21 26.82 -1.48 5.47
C HIS A 21 26.09 -0.43 6.32
N GLU A 22 26.34 0.86 6.05
CA GLU A 22 25.67 1.97 6.72
C GLU A 22 24.17 2.03 6.37
N GLN A 23 23.82 1.88 5.09
CA GLN A 23 22.43 1.81 4.64
C GLN A 23 21.71 0.59 5.21
N GLU A 24 22.36 -0.57 5.27
CA GLU A 24 21.80 -1.78 5.90
C GLU A 24 21.54 -1.55 7.39
N HIS A 25 22.42 -0.79 8.04
CA HIS A 25 22.27 -0.48 9.45
C HIS A 25 21.17 0.54 9.72
N LEU A 26 20.94 1.51 8.81
CA LEU A 26 19.99 2.60 9.00
C LEU A 26 18.59 2.30 8.41
N CYS A 27 18.51 1.55 7.31
CA CYS A 27 17.26 1.25 6.61
C CYS A 27 16.62 -0.02 7.18
N LYS A 28 15.96 0.13 8.32
CA LYS A 28 15.20 -0.95 8.97
C LYS A 28 13.73 -0.55 9.14
N VAL A 29 12.90 -1.57 9.30
CA VAL A 29 11.44 -1.50 9.36
C VAL A 29 11.03 -1.96 10.75
N VAL A 30 10.27 -1.16 11.49
CA VAL A 30 9.79 -1.50 12.84
C VAL A 30 8.37 -2.03 12.76
N TYR A 31 8.08 -3.09 13.50
CA TYR A 31 6.75 -3.60 13.73
C TYR A 31 6.44 -3.65 15.22
N LYS A 32 5.20 -3.35 15.63
CA LYS A 32 4.69 -3.49 16.98
C LYS A 32 3.87 -4.78 17.11
N LYS A 33 4.17 -5.59 18.12
CA LYS A 33 3.34 -6.68 18.64
C LYS A 33 1.99 -6.14 19.05
N THR A 34 0.95 -6.92 18.83
CA THR A 34 -0.36 -6.63 19.41
C THR A 34 -0.63 -7.54 20.59
N ASP A 35 -1.82 -7.44 21.18
CA ASP A 35 -2.27 -8.35 22.24
C ASP A 35 -2.32 -9.82 21.77
N ASP A 36 -2.38 -10.04 20.46
CA ASP A 36 -2.14 -11.34 19.85
C ASP A 36 -0.64 -11.50 19.51
N PRO A 37 0.05 -12.51 20.07
CA PRO A 37 1.47 -12.75 19.85
C PRO A 37 1.82 -13.18 18.40
N LYS A 38 0.83 -13.49 17.57
CA LYS A 38 1.02 -13.84 16.15
C LYS A 38 0.94 -12.61 15.24
N ILE A 39 0.51 -11.46 15.75
CA ILE A 39 0.24 -10.27 14.96
C ILE A 39 1.32 -9.22 15.22
N TYR A 40 2.01 -8.85 14.15
CA TYR A 40 2.96 -7.74 14.11
C TYR A 40 2.43 -6.68 13.15
N ARG A 41 2.18 -5.47 13.65
CA ARG A 41 1.74 -4.33 12.84
C ARG A 41 2.96 -3.52 12.46
N PHE A 42 3.09 -3.11 11.21
CA PHE A 42 4.10 -2.11 10.86
C PHE A 42 3.97 -0.91 11.82
N HIS A 43 5.06 -0.25 12.20
CA HIS A 43 5.01 0.85 13.16
C HIS A 43 5.61 2.11 12.56
N ASP A 44 6.88 2.05 12.16
CA ASP A 44 7.59 3.12 11.46
C ASP A 44 8.87 2.56 10.83
N LEU A 45 9.60 3.38 10.08
CA LEU A 45 11.00 3.13 9.82
C LEU A 45 11.79 3.26 11.13
N TRP A 46 12.84 2.46 11.26
CA TRP A 46 13.66 2.46 12.46
C TRP A 46 14.40 3.80 12.59
N ASN A 47 14.17 4.47 13.70
CA ASN A 47 14.92 5.65 14.10
C ASN A 47 15.73 5.32 15.36
N PRO A 48 17.07 5.43 15.33
CA PRO A 48 17.92 5.10 16.48
C PRO A 48 17.69 6.00 17.71
N ILE A 49 17.00 7.14 17.55
CA ILE A 49 16.68 8.08 18.63
C ILE A 49 15.39 7.65 19.37
N ASN A 50 14.53 6.86 18.72
CA ASN A 50 13.30 6.39 19.32
C ASN A 50 13.54 5.18 20.23
N ASP A 51 12.88 5.16 21.39
CA ASP A 51 12.93 4.03 22.32
C ASP A 51 11.86 3.00 21.92
N TYR A 52 12.31 1.87 21.35
CA TYR A 52 11.44 0.76 20.98
C TYR A 52 11.54 -0.33 22.04
N ASN A 53 10.54 -0.41 22.90
CA ASN A 53 10.49 -1.42 23.95
C ASN A 53 10.25 -2.85 23.37
N GLU A 54 10.07 -3.81 24.27
CA GLU A 54 9.84 -5.22 23.94
C GLU A 54 8.55 -5.52 23.16
N GLU A 55 7.65 -4.55 23.02
CA GLU A 55 6.49 -4.63 22.14
C GLU A 55 6.88 -4.49 20.67
N TYR A 56 8.11 -4.09 20.33
CA TYR A 56 8.50 -3.87 18.94
C TYR A 56 9.51 -4.92 18.45
N ILE A 57 9.52 -5.14 17.14
CA ILE A 57 10.54 -5.88 16.41
C ILE A 57 11.04 -5.03 15.26
N ILE A 58 12.32 -5.11 14.96
CA ILE A 58 12.95 -4.33 13.89
C ILE A 58 13.54 -5.30 12.87
N VAL A 59 13.12 -5.21 11.61
CA VAL A 59 13.56 -6.10 10.52
C VAL A 59 14.26 -5.32 9.40
N PRO A 60 15.19 -5.93 8.65
CA PRO A 60 15.86 -5.28 7.51
C PRO A 60 14.88 -4.98 6.36
N VAL A 61 15.05 -3.84 5.67
CA VAL A 61 14.22 -3.45 4.51
C VAL A 61 14.29 -4.48 3.36
N ARG A 62 15.43 -5.16 3.20
CA ARG A 62 15.64 -6.22 2.19
C ARG A 62 14.69 -7.41 2.36
N SER A 63 14.00 -7.52 3.49
CA SER A 63 13.07 -8.62 3.79
C SER A 63 11.67 -8.44 3.18
N VAL A 64 11.32 -7.21 2.76
CA VAL A 64 9.95 -6.86 2.30
C VAL A 64 9.89 -6.12 0.97
N PHE A 65 11.01 -5.53 0.51
CA PHE A 65 11.07 -4.86 -0.79
C PHE A 65 11.02 -5.89 -1.94
N GLY A 66 10.06 -5.71 -2.85
CA GLY A 66 9.86 -6.57 -4.01
C GLY A 66 10.51 -6.02 -5.26
N ASP A 67 10.11 -4.85 -5.74
CA ASP A 67 10.70 -4.12 -6.88
C ASP A 67 9.96 -2.78 -7.06
N THR A 68 10.38 -1.97 -8.04
CA THR A 68 9.51 -0.97 -8.69
C THR A 68 8.97 -1.55 -10.00
N GLU A 69 7.65 -1.68 -10.11
CA GLU A 69 7.00 -2.24 -11.30
C GLU A 69 6.30 -1.16 -12.11
N LYS A 70 6.30 -1.33 -13.44
CA LYS A 70 5.55 -0.46 -14.36
C LYS A 70 4.11 -0.91 -14.47
N TYR A 71 3.20 0.07 -14.52
CA TYR A 71 1.85 -0.12 -15.04
C TYR A 71 1.68 0.73 -16.29
N VAL A 72 0.72 0.36 -17.13
CA VAL A 72 0.38 1.07 -18.37
C VAL A 72 -0.99 1.73 -18.24
N VAL A 73 -1.30 2.67 -19.11
CA VAL A 73 -2.64 3.24 -19.23
C VAL A 73 -3.69 2.14 -19.42
N GLY A 74 -4.81 2.26 -18.71
CA GLY A 74 -5.88 1.26 -18.74
C GLY A 74 -5.64 0.01 -17.90
N SER A 75 -4.47 -0.13 -17.24
CA SER A 75 -4.25 -1.16 -16.24
C SER A 75 -5.34 -1.11 -15.17
N ILE A 76 -5.93 -2.26 -14.91
CA ILE A 76 -6.98 -2.41 -13.89
C ILE A 76 -6.35 -2.68 -12.53
N PHE A 77 -7.02 -2.26 -11.47
CA PHE A 77 -6.65 -2.65 -10.11
C PHE A 77 -7.83 -2.56 -9.16
N ALA A 78 -7.75 -3.32 -8.07
CA ALA A 78 -8.69 -3.29 -6.98
C ALA A 78 -7.98 -2.92 -5.67
N ASN A 79 -8.70 -2.26 -4.76
CA ASN A 79 -8.18 -1.97 -3.42
C ASN A 79 -8.07 -3.26 -2.60
N ILE A 80 -7.26 -3.22 -1.55
CA ILE A 80 -7.18 -4.30 -0.56
C ILE A 80 -8.14 -4.00 0.59
N ILE A 81 -8.99 -4.97 0.91
CA ILE A 81 -9.95 -4.87 2.02
C ILE A 81 -9.19 -4.87 3.35
N GLY A 82 -9.54 -3.96 4.25
CA GLY A 82 -8.91 -3.85 5.59
C GLY A 82 -7.59 -3.05 5.62
N SER A 83 -7.08 -2.61 4.46
CA SER A 83 -5.83 -1.84 4.36
C SER A 83 -5.90 -0.43 4.97
N ASN A 84 -7.08 0.06 5.33
CA ASN A 84 -7.26 1.37 5.96
C ASN A 84 -6.68 1.44 7.39
N LEU A 85 -6.41 0.28 8.00
CA LEU A 85 -5.76 0.17 9.30
C LEU A 85 -4.23 0.02 9.16
N ASP A 86 -3.71 -0.01 7.93
CA ASP A 86 -2.28 -0.15 7.70
C ASP A 86 -1.54 1.10 8.15
N PRO A 87 -0.66 0.99 9.16
CA PRO A 87 0.14 2.10 9.64
C PRO A 87 1.19 2.50 8.60
N ASN A 88 1.44 3.80 8.47
CA ASN A 88 2.21 4.35 7.36
C ASN A 88 3.72 4.53 7.69
N PRO A 89 4.64 4.35 6.71
CA PRO A 89 6.06 4.13 6.98
C PRO A 89 6.98 5.35 7.02
N SER A 90 6.42 6.54 6.93
CA SER A 90 7.20 7.78 7.03
C SER A 90 6.20 8.92 7.01
N SER A 91 5.34 9.03 8.02
CA SER A 91 4.18 9.96 8.07
C SER A 91 3.06 9.75 7.04
N SER A 92 3.29 9.07 5.90
CA SER A 92 2.25 8.60 4.96
C SER A 92 2.80 7.59 3.93
N TRP A 93 1.93 6.74 3.37
CA TRP A 93 2.26 5.88 2.22
C TRP A 93 2.70 6.68 0.98
N LEU A 94 2.20 7.90 0.85
CA LEU A 94 2.59 8.84 -0.19
C LEU A 94 4.10 9.12 -0.17
N LYS A 95 4.68 9.25 1.03
CA LYS A 95 6.10 9.57 1.20
C LYS A 95 7.02 8.40 0.81
N LEU A 96 6.57 7.16 1.03
CA LEU A 96 7.29 5.97 0.57
C LEU A 96 7.40 5.96 -0.97
N LEU A 97 6.31 6.29 -1.67
CA LEU A 97 6.32 6.42 -3.14
C LEU A 97 7.30 7.50 -3.60
N THR A 98 7.23 8.71 -3.03
CA THR A 98 8.10 9.81 -3.45
C THR A 98 9.58 9.56 -3.15
N ASN A 99 9.90 8.89 -2.04
CA ASN A 99 11.28 8.51 -1.71
C ASN A 99 11.87 7.49 -2.70
N ASN A 100 11.02 6.74 -3.42
CA ASN A 100 11.42 5.82 -4.47
C ASN A 100 11.27 6.43 -5.88
N GLY A 101 11.24 7.76 -5.99
CA GLY A 101 11.22 8.47 -7.28
C GLY A 101 9.87 8.40 -8.01
N ILE A 102 8.81 7.94 -7.37
CA ILE A 102 7.47 7.91 -7.96
C ILE A 102 6.79 9.26 -7.71
N ALA A 103 6.42 9.94 -8.79
CA ALA A 103 5.71 11.21 -8.70
C ALA A 103 4.26 10.99 -8.22
N CYS A 104 3.87 11.71 -7.17
CA CYS A 104 2.53 11.61 -6.60
C CYS A 104 1.76 12.94 -6.71
N THR A 105 1.90 13.61 -7.84
CA THR A 105 1.26 14.92 -8.12
C THR A 105 -0.22 14.78 -8.46
N GLU A 106 -0.65 13.60 -8.89
CA GLU A 106 -2.03 13.34 -9.28
C GLU A 106 -2.45 11.88 -9.03
N CYS A 107 -3.75 11.67 -8.90
CA CYS A 107 -4.33 10.33 -8.79
C CYS A 107 -4.13 9.59 -10.12
N VAL A 108 -3.63 8.35 -10.04
CA VAL A 108 -3.38 7.54 -11.24
C VAL A 108 -4.65 7.06 -11.91
N THR A 109 -5.81 7.12 -11.24
CA THR A 109 -7.08 6.65 -11.81
C THR A 109 -7.62 7.59 -12.89
N ASP A 110 -8.42 7.05 -13.80
CA ASP A 110 -9.21 7.80 -14.80
C ASP A 110 -10.44 8.53 -14.22
N GLY A 111 -10.51 8.64 -12.90
CA GLY A 111 -11.59 9.31 -12.17
C GLY A 111 -12.87 8.50 -11.99
N LYS A 112 -12.89 7.23 -12.43
CA LYS A 112 -14.09 6.39 -12.47
C LYS A 112 -13.96 5.14 -11.59
N PHE A 113 -15.12 4.60 -11.23
CA PHE A 113 -15.30 3.34 -10.54
C PHE A 113 -16.06 2.39 -11.46
N TYR A 114 -15.61 1.14 -11.57
CA TYR A 114 -16.16 0.16 -12.51
C TYR A 114 -16.74 -1.05 -11.78
N ASP A 115 -17.88 -1.54 -12.27
CA ASP A 115 -18.48 -2.78 -11.80
C ASP A 115 -17.66 -3.99 -12.30
N PRO A 116 -17.18 -4.86 -11.39
CA PRO A 116 -16.36 -6.00 -11.77
C PRO A 116 -17.07 -7.06 -12.62
N SER A 117 -18.41 -7.08 -12.62
CA SER A 117 -19.22 -8.09 -13.33
C SER A 117 -19.46 -7.78 -14.81
N ASN A 118 -19.52 -6.50 -15.17
CA ASN A 118 -19.96 -6.07 -16.51
C ASN A 118 -19.16 -4.89 -17.08
N ASP A 119 -18.12 -4.42 -16.39
CA ASP A 119 -17.25 -3.31 -16.78
C ASP A 119 -17.96 -1.96 -16.99
N THR A 120 -19.21 -1.85 -16.52
CA THR A 120 -19.94 -0.58 -16.56
C THR A 120 -19.41 0.37 -15.51
N LYS A 121 -19.32 1.65 -15.87
CA LYS A 121 -18.96 2.72 -14.95
C LYS A 121 -20.13 2.94 -13.99
N TYR A 122 -19.84 3.02 -12.69
CA TYR A 122 -20.80 3.53 -11.72
C TYR A 122 -20.92 5.05 -11.84
N ASP A 123 -22.14 5.54 -12.07
CA ASP A 123 -22.42 6.98 -12.05
C ASP A 123 -22.72 7.50 -10.64
N LYS A 124 -23.30 6.64 -9.79
CA LYS A 124 -23.71 7.00 -8.42
C LYS A 124 -23.48 5.83 -7.46
N ASN A 125 -23.30 6.14 -6.18
CA ASN A 125 -23.28 5.17 -5.09
C ASN A 125 -24.73 4.85 -4.63
N LYS A 126 -24.86 3.94 -3.64
CA LYS A 126 -26.15 3.55 -3.03
C LYS A 126 -26.99 4.72 -2.50
N SER A 127 -26.37 5.81 -2.04
CA SER A 127 -27.08 6.99 -1.53
C SER A 127 -27.40 8.02 -2.64
N GLY A 128 -27.11 7.71 -3.90
CA GLY A 128 -27.37 8.58 -5.05
C GLY A 128 -26.32 9.68 -5.25
N ALA A 129 -25.26 9.72 -4.43
CA ALA A 129 -24.14 10.63 -4.61
C ALA A 129 -23.29 10.18 -5.81
N LYS A 130 -22.76 11.14 -6.57
CA LYS A 130 -21.97 10.82 -7.75
C LYS A 130 -20.69 10.06 -7.38
N CYS A 131 -20.40 9.02 -8.15
CA CYS A 131 -19.15 8.28 -8.08
C CYS A 131 -18.13 8.88 -9.05
N GLU A 132 -17.73 10.12 -8.78
CA GLU A 132 -16.68 10.77 -9.55
C GLU A 132 -15.74 11.50 -8.61
N CYS A 133 -14.45 11.29 -8.81
CA CYS A 133 -13.45 12.15 -8.22
C CYS A 133 -13.19 13.29 -9.21
N SER A 134 -13.29 14.54 -8.77
CA SER A 134 -12.78 15.65 -9.58
C SER A 134 -11.31 15.39 -9.87
N THR A 135 -10.99 15.26 -11.16
CA THR A 135 -9.62 15.17 -11.66
C THR A 135 -8.85 16.38 -11.11
N GLY A 136 -8.01 16.15 -10.10
CA GLY A 136 -7.37 17.23 -9.33
C GLY A 136 -7.56 17.16 -7.81
N SER A 137 -8.18 16.11 -7.26
CA SER A 137 -8.21 15.91 -5.80
C SER A 137 -6.77 15.84 -5.24
N LEU A 138 -6.33 16.94 -4.63
CA LEU A 138 -4.97 17.15 -4.09
C LEU A 138 -4.67 16.29 -2.86
N ASN A 139 -5.66 15.57 -2.32
CA ASN A 139 -5.48 14.72 -1.15
C ASN A 139 -4.95 13.35 -1.57
N MET A 140 -3.74 13.36 -2.12
CA MET A 140 -3.00 12.17 -2.51
C MET A 140 -2.62 11.35 -1.29
N VAL A 141 -2.84 10.04 -1.37
CA VAL A 141 -2.48 9.03 -0.38
C VAL A 141 -1.86 7.86 -1.15
N GLY A 142 -0.81 7.23 -0.65
CA GLY A 142 -0.43 5.93 -1.22
C GLY A 142 -1.50 4.91 -0.87
N GLY A 143 -1.89 4.06 -1.83
CA GLY A 143 -2.91 3.03 -1.63
C GLY A 143 -2.38 1.65 -1.94
N HIS A 144 -2.64 0.69 -1.06
CA HIS A 144 -2.38 -0.72 -1.30
C HIS A 144 -3.43 -1.29 -2.25
N VAL A 145 -2.96 -1.87 -3.35
CA VAL A 145 -3.81 -2.39 -4.41
C VAL A 145 -3.32 -3.74 -4.91
N LEU A 146 -4.23 -4.43 -5.59
CA LEU A 146 -3.97 -5.61 -6.39
C LEU A 146 -3.99 -5.20 -7.86
N LEU A 147 -2.82 -5.00 -8.46
CA LEU A 147 -2.73 -4.74 -9.90
C LEU A 147 -3.24 -5.95 -10.70
N GLY A 148 -3.97 -5.68 -11.78
CA GLY A 148 -4.55 -6.71 -12.64
C GLY A 148 -5.82 -7.39 -12.09
N GLN A 149 -6.28 -7.00 -10.90
CA GLN A 149 -7.48 -7.59 -10.28
C GLN A 149 -8.70 -6.66 -10.40
N LYS A 150 -9.88 -7.27 -10.59
CA LYS A 150 -11.18 -6.57 -10.54
C LYS A 150 -11.88 -6.68 -9.19
N ILE A 151 -11.50 -7.66 -8.37
CA ILE A 151 -12.18 -7.95 -7.10
C ILE A 151 -11.24 -7.51 -5.98
N ALA A 152 -11.74 -6.63 -5.11
CA ALA A 152 -11.06 -6.29 -3.87
C ALA A 152 -11.09 -7.51 -2.93
N THR A 153 -9.94 -7.87 -2.38
CA THR A 153 -9.83 -9.00 -1.43
C THR A 153 -8.98 -8.58 -0.23
N GLN A 154 -9.05 -9.37 0.85
CA GLN A 154 -8.01 -9.37 1.87
C GLN A 154 -6.75 -10.04 1.30
N VAL A 155 -5.58 -9.64 1.78
CA VAL A 155 -4.31 -10.27 1.42
C VAL A 155 -3.67 -10.80 2.70
N GLY A 156 -3.57 -12.13 2.79
CA GLY A 156 -2.99 -12.76 3.98
C GLY A 156 -1.51 -12.39 4.17
N SER A 157 -1.04 -12.54 5.41
CA SER A 157 0.37 -12.41 5.77
C SER A 157 1.27 -13.22 4.83
N GLY A 158 2.34 -12.59 4.33
CA GLY A 158 3.24 -13.19 3.34
C GLY A 158 2.83 -12.91 1.89
N GLY A 159 1.69 -12.26 1.67
CA GLY A 159 1.18 -11.93 0.35
C GLY A 159 2.00 -10.87 -0.40
N THR A 160 1.57 -10.60 -1.63
CA THR A 160 2.20 -9.59 -2.49
C THR A 160 1.17 -8.52 -2.81
N VAL A 161 1.57 -7.26 -2.65
CA VAL A 161 0.71 -6.09 -2.90
C VAL A 161 1.49 -5.02 -3.66
N ASN A 162 0.78 -4.17 -4.38
CA ASN A 162 1.37 -2.99 -5.02
C ASN A 162 0.96 -1.73 -4.26
N LEU A 163 1.86 -0.76 -4.18
CA LEU A 163 1.58 0.57 -3.68
C LEU A 163 1.57 1.55 -4.84
N ILE A 164 0.46 2.27 -5.04
CA ILE A 164 0.28 3.25 -6.12
C ILE A 164 -0.08 4.65 -5.59
N PRO A 165 0.23 5.73 -6.35
CA PRO A 165 -0.29 7.06 -6.04
C PRO A 165 -1.79 7.13 -6.33
N ILE A 166 -2.61 7.31 -5.30
CA ILE A 166 -4.07 7.41 -5.45
C ILE A 166 -4.61 8.55 -4.59
N CYS A 167 -5.78 9.11 -4.88
CA CYS A 167 -6.36 10.09 -3.95
C CYS A 167 -7.14 9.39 -2.84
N LYS A 168 -7.31 10.07 -1.71
CA LYS A 168 -8.09 9.59 -0.56
C LYS A 168 -9.49 9.11 -0.98
N HIS A 169 -10.11 9.80 -1.92
CA HIS A 169 -11.42 9.43 -2.44
C HIS A 169 -11.39 8.04 -3.11
N HIS A 170 -10.52 7.80 -4.09
CA HIS A 170 -10.46 6.47 -4.73
C HIS A 170 -9.94 5.36 -3.81
N ASN A 171 -9.13 5.70 -2.80
CA ASN A 171 -8.61 4.73 -1.84
C ASN A 171 -9.67 4.23 -0.84
N SER A 172 -10.60 5.10 -0.41
CA SER A 172 -11.51 4.77 0.71
C SER A 172 -12.99 5.00 0.44
N TYR A 173 -13.38 5.54 -0.71
CA TYR A 173 -14.79 5.81 -1.00
C TYR A 173 -15.57 4.53 -1.28
N VAL A 174 -16.88 4.57 -1.07
CA VAL A 174 -17.80 3.46 -1.39
C VAL A 174 -18.58 3.86 -2.63
N CYS A 175 -18.46 3.06 -3.68
CA CYS A 175 -19.17 3.26 -4.93
C CYS A 175 -19.92 1.99 -5.34
N GLY A 176 -20.98 2.15 -6.13
CA GLY A 176 -21.81 1.04 -6.60
C GLY A 176 -22.50 0.32 -5.45
N ASN A 177 -22.54 -1.01 -5.54
CA ASN A 177 -23.24 -1.85 -4.57
C ASN A 177 -22.38 -2.29 -3.37
N GLY A 178 -21.18 -1.73 -3.19
CA GLY A 178 -20.27 -2.04 -2.08
C GLY A 178 -20.88 -1.76 -0.70
N THR A 179 -20.32 -2.39 0.34
CA THR A 179 -20.72 -2.22 1.76
C THR A 179 -19.56 -1.73 2.63
N GLY A 180 -18.36 -1.55 2.08
CA GLY A 180 -17.17 -1.08 2.80
C GLY A 180 -16.28 -0.14 1.98
N ASN A 181 -15.46 0.64 2.68
CA ASN A 181 -14.52 1.60 2.10
C ASN A 181 -13.62 0.93 1.05
N GLY A 182 -13.61 1.45 -0.18
CA GLY A 182 -12.77 0.93 -1.25
C GLY A 182 -13.25 -0.39 -1.89
N THR A 183 -14.46 -0.87 -1.58
CA THR A 183 -14.97 -2.19 -2.02
C THR A 183 -16.10 -2.11 -3.04
N GLY A 184 -16.30 -3.20 -3.79
CA GLY A 184 -17.42 -3.36 -4.73
C GLY A 184 -17.18 -2.76 -6.12
N PHE A 185 -15.95 -2.34 -6.41
CA PHE A 185 -15.55 -1.77 -7.69
C PHE A 185 -14.07 -2.05 -7.98
N TYR A 186 -13.68 -1.84 -9.23
CA TYR A 186 -12.28 -1.69 -9.62
C TYR A 186 -12.06 -0.34 -10.34
N MET A 187 -10.80 0.01 -10.57
CA MET A 187 -10.41 1.27 -11.22
C MET A 187 -9.44 1.01 -12.37
N LYS A 188 -9.28 2.01 -13.24
CA LYS A 188 -8.35 1.99 -14.37
C LYS A 188 -7.35 3.13 -14.26
N THR A 189 -6.09 2.86 -14.59
CA THR A 189 -5.06 3.90 -14.69
C THR A 189 -5.31 4.82 -15.89
N LYS A 190 -5.07 6.12 -15.75
CA LYS A 190 -5.22 7.11 -16.83
C LYS A 190 -3.94 7.33 -17.64
N SER A 191 -2.80 6.86 -17.14
CA SER A 191 -1.48 7.07 -17.70
C SER A 191 -0.55 5.91 -17.32
N ASP A 192 0.56 5.81 -18.04
CA ASP A 192 1.68 4.93 -17.68
C ASP A 192 2.37 5.46 -16.41
N GLY A 193 2.99 4.56 -15.64
CA GLY A 193 3.73 4.95 -14.45
C GLY A 193 4.37 3.78 -13.71
N ASN A 194 4.75 4.03 -12.46
CA ASN A 194 5.47 3.10 -11.62
C ASN A 194 4.75 2.92 -10.28
N CYS A 195 4.87 1.73 -9.70
CA CYS A 195 4.39 1.36 -8.38
C CYS A 195 5.49 0.64 -7.60
N ILE A 196 5.34 0.54 -6.28
CA ILE A 196 6.23 -0.30 -5.46
C ILE A 196 5.56 -1.66 -5.30
N LEU A 197 6.29 -2.73 -5.60
CA LEU A 197 5.91 -4.10 -5.26
C LEU A 197 6.42 -4.40 -3.85
N LEU A 198 5.51 -4.76 -2.95
CA LEU A 198 5.81 -5.22 -1.60
C LEU A 198 5.57 -6.73 -1.53
N LYS A 199 6.64 -7.49 -1.27
CA LYS A 199 6.59 -8.95 -1.06
C LYS A 199 6.61 -9.24 0.43
N ASN A 200 6.07 -10.40 0.83
CA ASN A 200 5.92 -10.77 2.23
C ASN A 200 5.16 -9.71 3.03
N TYR A 201 4.13 -9.13 2.43
CA TYR A 201 3.29 -8.13 3.06
C TYR A 201 2.65 -8.73 4.31
N LEU A 202 3.01 -8.17 5.47
CA LEU A 202 2.48 -8.56 6.77
C LEU A 202 1.25 -7.69 7.04
N GLN A 203 0.11 -8.13 6.51
CA GLN A 203 -1.20 -7.65 6.94
C GLN A 203 -1.69 -8.53 8.09
N CYS A 204 -2.41 -7.93 9.01
CA CYS A 204 -3.27 -8.72 9.87
C CYS A 204 -4.59 -8.99 9.14
N ASP A 205 -5.09 -10.22 9.29
CA ASP A 205 -6.50 -10.56 9.15
C ASP A 205 -7.36 -9.81 10.20
#